data_AF-A0AA87W0M7-F1
#
_entry.id   AF-A0AA87W0M7-F1
#
_cell.length_a   1.000
_cell.length_b   1.000
_cell.length_c   1.000
_cell.angle_alpha   90.00
_cell.angle_beta   90.00
_cell.angle_gamma   90.00
#
_symmetry.space_group_name_H-M   'P 1'
#
loop_
_entity.id
_entity.type
_entity.pdbx_description
1 polymer ?
#
loop_
_entity_poly.entity_id
_entity_poly.type
_entity_poly.pdbx_seq_one_letter_code
_entity_poly.pdbx_strand_id
1 'polypeptide(L)'
;MSPGYRYFAPTQQGAPAQLGVYLPDYNGDLSLYWRGQVGREEIRSLIEETETVLLKAGQKVSATLEAYGVEAKDPDKTEIHLGPMSETLAETLSPKSNLPSFGACRAELTVAAGKVIIWANVTGDKTAALEEGGENIGVSVPQSLFREGIRPVIEHAISATMKLKPNVAKVLINEITNAIQTRRLRPS
;
A
#
# COMPACT_ATOMS: atom_id res chain seq x y z
N MET A 1 11.89 10.99 -20.00
CA MET A 1 11.68 10.11 -18.83
C MET A 1 11.85 8.68 -19.32
N SER A 2 12.66 7.86 -18.65
CA SER A 2 12.72 6.42 -18.99
C SER A 2 11.37 5.81 -18.65
N PRO A 3 10.75 5.00 -19.54
CA PRO A 3 9.66 4.14 -19.12
C PRO A 3 10.23 3.23 -18.02
N GLY A 4 9.62 3.21 -16.84
CA GLY A 4 10.08 2.35 -15.75
C GLY A 4 9.95 0.86 -16.12
N TYR A 5 9.99 -0.01 -15.13
CA TYR A 5 9.91 -1.45 -15.28
C TYR A 5 8.67 -1.98 -14.56
N ARG A 6 7.91 -2.87 -15.21
CA ARG A 6 6.70 -3.51 -14.67
C ARG A 6 6.80 -5.03 -14.70
N TYR A 7 6.15 -5.67 -13.74
CA TYR A 7 5.97 -7.12 -13.71
C TYR A 7 4.70 -7.46 -12.93
N PHE A 8 4.05 -8.57 -13.29
CA PHE A 8 2.91 -9.11 -12.56
C PHE A 8 3.27 -10.51 -12.11
N ALA A 9 3.28 -10.74 -10.81
CA ALA A 9 3.45 -12.08 -10.25
C ALA A 9 2.12 -12.83 -10.36
N PRO A 10 2.06 -13.94 -11.12
CA PRO A 10 0.85 -14.73 -11.20
C PRO A 10 0.70 -15.57 -9.92
N THR A 11 -0.51 -15.63 -9.37
CA THR A 11 -0.91 -16.83 -8.63
C THR A 11 -1.05 -17.97 -9.65
N GLN A 12 -0.76 -19.23 -9.27
CA GLN A 12 -0.71 -20.37 -10.21
C GLN A 12 -1.88 -20.41 -11.22
N GLN A 13 -1.65 -21.03 -12.39
CA GLN A 13 -2.54 -21.03 -13.55
C GLN A 13 -4.04 -21.14 -13.19
N GLY A 14 -4.80 -20.07 -13.49
CA GLY A 14 -6.24 -20.01 -13.32
C GLY A 14 -6.75 -19.11 -12.19
N ALA A 15 -5.87 -18.46 -11.42
CA ALA A 15 -6.28 -17.66 -10.27
C ALA A 15 -6.45 -16.14 -10.58
N PRO A 16 -7.48 -15.48 -10.01
CA PRO A 16 -7.80 -14.07 -10.25
C PRO A 16 -6.89 -13.08 -9.51
N ALA A 17 -6.00 -13.57 -8.64
CA ALA A 17 -5.13 -12.76 -7.79
C ALA A 17 -3.80 -12.44 -8.51
N GLN A 18 -3.57 -11.17 -8.83
CA GLN A 18 -2.31 -10.69 -9.40
C GLN A 18 -1.70 -9.63 -8.49
N LEU A 19 -0.38 -9.70 -8.31
CA LEU A 19 0.40 -8.68 -7.61
C LEU A 19 1.29 -7.97 -8.64
N GLY A 20 1.02 -6.69 -8.85
CA GLY A 20 1.78 -5.83 -9.74
C GLY A 20 2.98 -5.22 -9.01
N VAL A 21 4.04 -4.99 -9.78
CA VAL A 21 5.20 -4.23 -9.34
C VAL A 21 5.61 -3.21 -10.39
N TYR A 22 6.00 -2.03 -9.93
CA TYR A 22 6.62 -0.97 -10.72
C TYR A 22 7.94 -0.52 -10.08
N LEU A 23 8.94 -0.27 -10.93
CA LEU A 23 10.22 0.34 -10.57
C LEU A 23 10.55 1.44 -11.58
N PRO A 24 10.84 2.69 -11.19
CA PRO A 24 11.31 3.70 -12.16
C PRO A 24 12.68 3.30 -12.75
N ASP A 25 13.53 2.68 -11.93
CA ASP A 25 14.74 1.95 -12.30
C ASP A 25 15.06 0.91 -11.21
N TYR A 26 16.05 0.05 -11.43
CA TYR A 26 16.40 -1.05 -10.51
C TYR A 26 16.95 -0.60 -9.14
N ASN A 27 17.25 0.69 -8.96
CA ASN A 27 17.71 1.28 -7.69
C ASN A 27 16.66 2.22 -7.07
N GLY A 28 15.60 2.57 -7.79
CA GLY A 28 14.53 3.43 -7.31
C GLY A 28 13.56 2.72 -6.37
N ASP A 29 12.55 3.49 -5.95
CA ASP A 29 11.51 3.02 -5.04
C ASP A 29 10.68 1.88 -5.67
N LEU A 30 10.44 0.87 -4.85
CA LEU A 30 9.63 -0.29 -5.19
C LEU A 30 8.16 0.02 -4.92
N SER A 31 7.37 0.07 -5.98
CA SER A 31 5.91 0.16 -5.90
C SER A 31 5.27 -1.21 -6.08
N LEU A 32 4.59 -1.71 -5.07
CA LEU A 32 3.77 -2.93 -5.11
C LEU A 32 2.30 -2.53 -5.09
N TYR A 33 1.49 -3.11 -5.97
CA TYR A 33 0.06 -2.77 -6.06
C TYR A 33 -0.77 -4.00 -6.42
N TRP A 34 -1.97 -4.08 -5.85
CA TRP A 34 -2.84 -5.23 -6.01
C TRP A 34 -4.32 -4.84 -5.87
N ARG A 35 -5.19 -5.80 -6.18
CA ARG A 35 -6.63 -5.69 -5.98
C ARG A 35 -7.03 -6.42 -4.71
N GLY A 36 -7.65 -5.73 -3.76
CA GLY A 36 -8.06 -6.29 -2.48
C GLY A 36 -9.33 -5.65 -1.94
N GLN A 37 -9.98 -6.30 -0.98
CA GLN A 37 -11.03 -5.69 -0.17
C GLN A 37 -10.38 -4.80 0.88
N VAL A 38 -10.59 -3.49 0.78
CA VAL A 38 -9.89 -2.49 1.61
C VAL A 38 -10.91 -1.61 2.31
N GLY A 39 -11.03 -1.80 3.61
CA GLY A 39 -11.71 -0.87 4.50
C GLY A 39 -10.71 0.07 5.18
N ARG A 40 -11.27 1.02 5.93
CA ARG A 40 -10.49 1.92 6.78
C ARG A 40 -9.61 1.18 7.78
N GLU A 41 -10.04 0.02 8.25
CA GLU A 41 -9.30 -0.77 9.23
C GLU A 41 -8.09 -1.48 8.64
N GLU A 42 -8.21 -2.02 7.42
CA GLU A 42 -7.06 -2.60 6.72
C GLU A 42 -5.98 -1.54 6.44
N ILE A 43 -6.39 -0.31 6.12
CA ILE A 43 -5.47 0.82 5.93
C ILE A 43 -4.83 1.22 7.26
N ARG A 44 -5.62 1.32 8.33
CA ARG A 44 -5.11 1.61 9.68
C ARG A 44 -4.05 0.59 10.09
N SER A 45 -4.36 -0.71 9.97
CA SER A 45 -3.44 -1.79 10.34
C SER A 45 -2.14 -1.72 9.55
N LEU A 46 -2.22 -1.48 8.24
CA LEU A 46 -1.04 -1.32 7.38
C LEU A 46 -0.17 -0.13 7.81
N ILE A 47 -0.76 1.01 8.11
CA ILE A 47 -0.03 2.19 8.61
C ILE A 47 0.58 1.91 9.98
N GLU A 48 -0.20 1.37 10.91
CA GLU A 48 0.22 1.06 12.30
C GLU A 48 1.42 0.09 12.33
N GLU A 49 1.35 -0.97 11.53
CA GLU A 49 2.45 -1.94 11.39
C GLU A 49 3.69 -1.31 10.75
N THR A 50 3.51 -0.44 9.76
CA THR A 50 4.61 0.30 9.11
C THR A 50 5.28 1.25 10.10
N GLU A 51 4.52 2.07 10.83
CA GLU A 51 5.01 2.96 11.89
C GLU A 51 5.77 2.16 12.95
N THR A 52 5.20 1.04 13.40
CA THR A 52 5.81 0.17 14.41
C THR A 52 7.17 -0.37 13.94
N VAL A 53 7.29 -0.81 12.69
CA VAL A 53 8.56 -1.29 12.15
C VAL A 53 9.59 -0.16 12.07
N LEU A 54 9.20 1.00 11.56
CA LEU A 54 10.10 2.15 11.42
C LEU A 54 10.58 2.66 12.79
N LEU A 55 9.69 2.77 13.77
CA LEU A 55 10.01 3.19 15.14
C LEU A 55 10.91 2.18 15.85
N LYS A 56 10.65 0.86 15.69
CA LYS A 56 11.54 -0.20 16.23
C LYS A 56 12.94 -0.16 15.62
N ALA A 57 13.07 0.29 14.37
CA ALA A 57 14.35 0.53 13.72
C ALA A 57 15.03 1.86 14.14
N GLY A 58 14.47 2.57 15.14
CA GLY A 58 15.01 3.82 15.65
C GLY A 58 14.81 5.02 14.72
N GLN A 59 13.93 4.90 13.72
CA GLN A 59 13.65 6.01 12.80
C GLN A 59 12.75 7.06 13.46
N LYS A 60 13.00 8.33 13.16
CA LYS A 60 12.04 9.40 13.41
C LYS A 60 11.06 9.44 12.23
N VAL A 61 9.79 9.16 12.51
CA VAL A 61 8.71 9.15 11.51
C VAL A 61 7.98 10.48 11.53
N SER A 62 7.72 11.05 10.35
CA SER A 62 6.77 12.14 10.15
C SER A 62 5.73 11.67 9.14
N ALA A 63 4.45 11.75 9.52
CA ALA A 63 3.37 11.19 8.72
C ALA A 63 2.39 12.27 8.23
N THR A 64 1.89 12.09 7.01
CA THR A 64 0.78 12.86 6.44
C THR A 64 -0.28 11.94 5.86
N LEU A 65 -1.52 12.42 5.80
CA LEU A 65 -2.65 11.73 5.18
C LEU A 65 -3.42 12.71 4.30
N GLU A 66 -3.60 12.32 3.04
CA GLU A 66 -4.55 12.90 2.12
C GLU A 66 -5.72 11.91 1.98
N ALA A 67 -6.94 12.37 2.15
CA ALA A 67 -8.13 11.55 1.96
C ALA A 67 -9.19 12.29 1.15
N TYR A 68 -9.93 11.54 0.34
CA TYR A 68 -10.88 12.03 -0.65
C TYR A 68 -12.24 11.35 -0.45
N GLY A 69 -13.33 12.11 -0.55
CA GLY A 69 -14.70 11.71 -0.16
C GLY A 69 -15.30 10.47 -0.85
N VAL A 70 -16.44 10.00 -0.30
CA VAL A 70 -17.14 8.75 -0.71
C VAL A 70 -18.38 9.00 -1.61
N GLU A 71 -18.94 10.20 -1.65
CA GLU A 71 -20.27 10.39 -2.25
C GLU A 71 -20.26 11.12 -3.60
N ALA A 72 -20.79 10.44 -4.61
CA ALA A 72 -21.07 10.92 -5.97
C ALA A 72 -22.01 12.15 -6.07
N LYS A 73 -22.28 12.85 -4.96
CA LYS A 73 -23.15 14.04 -4.92
C LYS A 73 -22.41 15.34 -4.69
N ASP A 74 -21.15 15.33 -4.23
CA ASP A 74 -20.40 16.57 -4.05
C ASP A 74 -18.86 16.32 -4.03
N PRO A 75 -18.20 16.28 -5.20
CA PRO A 75 -16.76 16.04 -5.30
C PRO A 75 -15.90 17.13 -4.62
N ASP A 76 -16.49 18.30 -4.34
CA ASP A 76 -15.79 19.43 -3.70
C ASP A 76 -15.82 19.37 -2.16
N LYS A 77 -16.44 18.36 -1.54
CA LYS A 77 -16.77 18.38 -0.10
C LYS A 77 -16.03 17.44 0.83
N THR A 78 -14.93 16.80 0.46
CA THR A 78 -14.07 16.19 1.49
C THR A 78 -12.68 15.88 0.96
N GLU A 79 -11.93 16.91 0.61
CA GLU A 79 -10.47 16.82 0.68
C GLU A 79 -10.06 17.01 2.14
N ILE A 80 -9.46 15.97 2.72
CA ILE A 80 -8.94 16.00 4.08
C ILE A 80 -7.42 15.90 3.98
N HIS A 81 -6.74 16.91 4.52
CA HIS A 81 -5.29 16.91 4.64
C HIS A 81 -4.90 16.93 6.13
N LEU A 82 -4.14 15.94 6.56
CA LEU A 82 -3.64 15.82 7.93
C LEU A 82 -2.12 15.75 7.91
N GLY A 83 -1.49 16.51 8.80
CA GLY A 83 -0.06 16.45 9.09
C GLY A 83 0.73 17.70 8.67
N PRO A 84 2.07 17.67 8.84
CA PRO A 84 2.84 16.56 9.40
C PRO A 84 2.51 16.32 10.88
N MET A 85 2.28 15.07 11.26
CA MET A 85 1.94 14.69 12.64
C MET A 85 3.16 14.12 13.37
N SER A 86 3.26 14.40 14.67
CA SER A 86 4.24 13.79 15.59
C SER A 86 3.68 12.59 16.36
N GLU A 87 2.35 12.45 16.41
CA GLU A 87 1.63 11.29 16.94
C GLU A 87 1.40 10.26 15.82
N THR A 88 0.99 9.04 16.17
CA THR A 88 0.83 7.97 15.20
C THR A 88 -0.33 8.28 14.25
N LEU A 89 -0.10 8.17 12.94
CA LEU A 89 -1.15 8.40 11.95
C LEU A 89 -2.25 7.33 12.09
N ALA A 90 -1.90 6.12 12.52
CA ALA A 90 -2.85 5.05 12.79
C ALA A 90 -3.95 5.45 13.80
N GLU A 91 -3.64 6.22 14.84
CA GLU A 91 -4.63 6.68 15.83
C GLU A 91 -5.69 7.59 15.20
N THR A 92 -5.29 8.40 14.21
CA THR A 92 -6.19 9.27 13.45
C THR A 92 -7.17 8.49 12.58
N LEU A 93 -6.81 7.26 12.19
CA LEU A 93 -7.68 6.35 11.46
C LEU A 93 -8.53 5.45 12.37
N SER A 94 -8.35 5.50 13.69
CA SER A 94 -9.11 4.68 14.63
C SER A 94 -10.63 4.97 14.57
N PRO A 95 -11.50 3.98 14.88
CA PRO A 95 -12.95 4.19 14.95
C PRO A 95 -13.40 5.25 15.98
N LYS A 96 -12.52 5.62 16.92
CA LYS A 96 -12.79 6.63 17.95
C LYS A 96 -12.45 8.05 17.50
N SER A 97 -11.77 8.21 16.37
CA SER A 97 -11.43 9.52 15.83
C SER A 97 -12.63 10.19 15.17
N ASN A 98 -12.63 11.53 15.12
CA ASN A 98 -13.64 12.32 14.43
C ASN A 98 -13.39 12.46 12.92
N LEU A 99 -12.50 11.64 12.34
CA LEU A 99 -12.17 11.71 10.93
C LEU A 99 -13.39 11.24 10.09
N PRO A 100 -13.90 12.08 9.17
CA PRO A 100 -15.00 11.71 8.28
C PRO A 100 -14.71 10.46 7.45
N SER A 101 -15.76 9.85 6.88
CA SER A 101 -15.59 8.78 5.89
C SER A 101 -14.94 9.32 4.61
N PHE A 102 -14.12 8.50 3.97
CA PHE A 102 -13.42 8.81 2.73
C PHE A 102 -13.37 7.55 1.83
N GLY A 103 -13.41 7.76 0.52
CA GLY A 103 -13.44 6.74 -0.52
C GLY A 103 -12.07 6.47 -1.15
N ALA A 104 -11.11 7.36 -0.93
CA ALA A 104 -9.70 7.12 -1.27
C ALA A 104 -8.78 7.82 -0.27
N CYS A 105 -7.57 7.31 -0.11
CA CYS A 105 -6.56 7.97 0.68
C CYS A 105 -5.13 7.68 0.21
N ARG A 106 -4.23 8.52 0.67
CA ARG A 106 -2.79 8.44 0.49
C ARG A 106 -2.10 8.85 1.79
N ALA A 107 -1.45 7.90 2.45
CA ALA A 107 -0.61 8.13 3.61
C ALA A 107 0.86 8.18 3.18
N GLU A 108 1.60 9.19 3.62
CA GLU A 108 3.06 9.22 3.49
C GLU A 108 3.69 9.12 4.88
N LEU A 109 4.64 8.20 5.03
CA LEU A 109 5.48 8.06 6.21
C LEU A 109 6.92 8.40 5.82
N THR A 110 7.40 9.56 6.25
CA THR A 110 8.73 10.07 5.94
C THR A 110 9.71 9.73 7.05
N VAL A 111 10.83 9.12 6.68
CA VAL A 111 12.00 8.84 7.53
C VAL A 111 13.29 9.31 6.84
N ALA A 112 14.43 9.25 7.52
CA ALA A 112 15.70 9.67 6.95
C ALA A 112 16.09 8.87 5.68
N ALA A 113 15.71 7.60 5.62
CA ALA A 113 15.99 6.72 4.48
C ALA A 113 15.04 6.90 3.28
N GLY A 114 14.01 7.75 3.38
CA GLY A 114 13.04 8.00 2.31
C GLY A 114 11.59 7.97 2.79
N LYS A 115 10.65 7.73 1.87
CA LYS A 115 9.22 7.74 2.16
C LYS A 115 8.58 6.38 1.90
N VAL A 116 7.77 5.90 2.84
CA VAL A 116 6.81 4.83 2.59
C VAL A 116 5.48 5.48 2.24
N ILE A 117 4.97 5.23 1.04
CA ILE A 117 3.70 5.79 0.55
C ILE A 117 2.69 4.65 0.45
N ILE A 118 1.58 4.75 1.15
CA ILE A 118 0.47 3.80 1.10
C ILE A 118 -0.71 4.52 0.47
N TRP A 119 -1.29 3.99 -0.60
CA TRP A 119 -2.51 4.52 -1.20
C TRP A 119 -3.56 3.44 -1.34
N ALA A 120 -4.82 3.83 -1.23
CA ALA A 120 -5.93 2.93 -1.46
C ALA A 120 -7.22 3.67 -1.84
N ASN A 121 -8.06 3.02 -2.65
CA ASN A 121 -9.48 3.32 -2.73
C ASN A 121 -10.21 2.47 -1.69
N VAL A 122 -10.83 3.13 -0.71
CA VAL A 122 -11.58 2.51 0.38
C VAL A 122 -12.92 2.08 -0.16
N THR A 123 -13.13 0.77 -0.26
CA THR A 123 -14.30 0.26 -0.96
C THR A 123 -15.58 0.41 -0.15
N GLY A 124 -15.50 0.64 1.17
CA GLY A 124 -16.61 1.04 2.07
C GLY A 124 -17.77 0.03 2.24
N ASP A 125 -18.06 -0.71 1.19
CA ASP A 125 -19.08 -1.71 1.03
C ASP A 125 -18.39 -3.02 0.64
N LYS A 126 -18.51 -4.03 1.50
CA LYS A 126 -17.96 -5.37 1.26
C LYS A 126 -18.65 -6.09 0.08
N THR A 127 -19.70 -5.48 -0.48
CA THR A 127 -20.54 -6.01 -1.55
C THR A 127 -20.44 -5.22 -2.87
N ALA A 128 -19.87 -4.01 -2.87
CA ALA A 128 -19.62 -3.29 -4.11
C ALA A 128 -18.59 -4.06 -4.94
N ALA A 129 -19.00 -4.50 -6.14
CA ALA A 129 -18.09 -5.11 -7.08
C ALA A 129 -17.02 -4.06 -7.43
N LEU A 130 -15.78 -4.31 -7.00
CA LEU A 130 -14.62 -3.65 -7.58
C LEU A 130 -14.75 -3.78 -9.11
N GLU A 131 -14.69 -2.70 -9.87
CA GLU A 131 -14.73 -2.79 -11.34
C GLU A 131 -13.66 -3.77 -11.84
N GLU A 132 -13.93 -4.45 -12.96
CA GLU A 132 -12.94 -5.34 -13.58
C GLU A 132 -11.71 -4.53 -14.01
N GLY A 133 -10.58 -4.75 -13.34
CA GLY A 133 -9.26 -4.30 -13.79
C GLY A 133 -8.56 -3.20 -12.97
N GLY A 134 -9.16 -2.66 -11.90
CA GLY A 134 -8.51 -1.64 -11.09
C GLY A 134 -7.76 -2.21 -9.88
N GLU A 135 -6.44 -2.03 -9.79
CA GLU A 135 -5.75 -2.14 -8.51
C GLU A 135 -6.17 -0.96 -7.62
N ASN A 136 -6.57 -1.28 -6.40
CA ASN A 136 -7.19 -0.32 -5.50
C ASN A 136 -6.37 -0.10 -4.23
N ILE A 137 -5.18 -0.71 -4.12
CA ILE A 137 -4.25 -0.51 -3.02
C ILE A 137 -2.82 -0.72 -3.49
N GLY A 138 -1.90 0.07 -2.96
CA GLY A 138 -0.48 -0.11 -3.18
C GLY A 138 0.40 0.55 -2.13
N VAL A 139 1.67 0.13 -2.15
CA VAL A 139 2.73 0.60 -1.28
C VAL A 139 3.96 0.90 -2.12
N SER A 140 4.45 2.13 -2.06
CA SER A 140 5.75 2.53 -2.60
C SER A 140 6.73 2.69 -1.45
N VAL A 141 7.89 2.06 -1.57
CA VAL A 141 8.87 1.99 -0.49
C VAL A 141 10.30 1.94 -1.05
N PRO A 142 11.25 2.68 -0.46
CA PRO A 142 12.67 2.52 -0.75
C PRO A 142 13.09 1.07 -0.62
N GLN A 143 13.85 0.56 -1.59
CA GLN A 143 14.24 -0.86 -1.57
C GLN A 143 15.06 -1.26 -0.34
N SER A 144 15.77 -0.32 0.29
CA SER A 144 16.45 -0.52 1.59
C SER A 144 15.44 -0.86 2.68
N LEU A 145 14.44 0.02 2.89
CA LEU A 145 13.39 -0.18 3.89
C LEU A 145 12.55 -1.45 3.63
N PHE A 146 12.30 -1.77 2.35
CA PHE A 146 11.64 -3.01 1.98
C PHE A 146 12.41 -4.23 2.50
N ARG A 147 13.74 -4.26 2.31
CA ARG A 147 14.61 -5.36 2.76
C ARG A 147 14.81 -5.38 4.27
N GLU A 148 14.79 -4.22 4.92
CA GLU A 148 15.11 -4.06 6.34
C GLU A 148 13.94 -4.32 7.30
N GLY A 149 12.70 -4.37 6.82
CA GLY A 149 11.58 -4.76 7.68
C GLY A 149 10.17 -4.50 7.18
N ILE A 150 9.98 -3.69 6.13
CA ILE A 150 8.63 -3.38 5.64
C ILE A 150 8.01 -4.55 4.86
N ARG A 151 8.84 -5.44 4.29
CA ARG A 151 8.35 -6.58 3.51
C ARG A 151 7.30 -7.46 4.23
N PRO A 152 7.51 -7.92 5.49
CA PRO A 152 6.48 -8.66 6.23
C PRO A 152 5.16 -7.91 6.41
N VAL A 153 5.18 -6.59 6.56
CA VAL A 153 3.97 -5.75 6.69
C VAL A 153 3.18 -5.79 5.38
N ILE A 154 3.85 -5.68 4.24
CA ILE A 154 3.22 -5.78 2.92
C ILE A 154 2.68 -7.19 2.66
N GLU A 155 3.42 -8.24 3.05
CA GLU A 155 2.96 -9.63 2.98
C GLU A 155 1.66 -9.84 3.77
N HIS A 156 1.59 -9.27 4.99
CA HIS A 156 0.39 -9.32 5.82
C HIS A 156 -0.79 -8.58 5.17
N ALA A 157 -0.58 -7.36 4.68
CA ALA A 157 -1.63 -6.56 4.04
C ALA A 157 -2.21 -7.24 2.79
N ILE A 158 -1.35 -7.84 1.95
CA ILE A 158 -1.77 -8.64 0.80
C ILE A 158 -2.63 -9.83 1.26
N SER A 159 -2.16 -10.57 2.26
CA SER A 159 -2.89 -11.73 2.80
C SER A 159 -4.28 -11.34 3.31
N ALA A 160 -4.38 -10.25 4.06
CA ALA A 160 -5.61 -9.76 4.66
C ALA A 160 -6.62 -9.27 3.59
N THR A 161 -6.18 -8.38 2.70
CA THR A 161 -7.06 -7.72 1.73
C THR A 161 -7.45 -8.63 0.56
N MET A 162 -6.60 -9.59 0.18
CA MET A 162 -6.90 -10.56 -0.89
C MET A 162 -7.50 -11.87 -0.36
N LYS A 163 -7.66 -12.01 0.97
CA LYS A 163 -8.12 -13.26 1.64
C LYS A 163 -7.27 -14.47 1.28
N LEU A 164 -5.97 -14.27 1.11
CA LEU A 164 -5.02 -15.34 0.81
C LEU A 164 -4.49 -15.97 2.10
N LYS A 165 -4.00 -17.21 2.02
CA LYS A 165 -3.20 -17.78 3.10
C LYS A 165 -1.85 -17.05 3.18
N PRO A 166 -1.27 -16.81 4.37
CA PRO A 166 -0.01 -16.07 4.51
C PRO A 166 1.14 -16.60 3.64
N ASN A 167 1.26 -17.92 3.50
CA ASN A 167 2.28 -18.53 2.65
C ASN A 167 2.13 -18.17 1.17
N VAL A 168 0.90 -17.93 0.68
CA VAL A 168 0.65 -17.54 -0.72
C VAL A 168 1.12 -16.12 -0.97
N ALA A 169 0.82 -15.18 -0.07
CA ALA A 169 1.31 -13.80 -0.16
C ALA A 169 2.85 -13.75 -0.16
N LYS A 170 3.48 -14.54 0.71
CA LYS A 170 4.94 -14.68 0.75
C LYS A 170 5.53 -15.24 -0.54
N VAL A 171 4.88 -16.22 -1.18
CA VAL A 171 5.30 -16.77 -2.48
C VAL A 171 5.22 -15.71 -3.58
N LEU A 172 4.16 -14.90 -3.63
CA LEU A 172 4.04 -13.81 -4.61
C LEU A 172 5.15 -12.75 -4.45
N ILE A 173 5.41 -12.32 -3.22
CA ILE A 173 6.47 -11.35 -2.92
C ILE A 173 7.87 -11.93 -3.22
N ASN A 174 8.08 -13.22 -2.97
CA ASN A 174 9.31 -13.91 -3.36
C ASN A 174 9.50 -13.92 -4.88
N GLU A 175 8.45 -14.17 -5.66
CA GLU A 175 8.54 -14.17 -7.12
C GLU A 175 8.89 -12.77 -7.64
N ILE A 176 8.32 -11.71 -7.07
CA ILE A 176 8.69 -10.33 -7.40
C ILE A 176 10.14 -10.04 -7.04
N THR A 177 10.57 -10.41 -5.84
CA THR A 177 11.95 -10.21 -5.39
C THR A 177 12.92 -10.92 -6.35
N ASN A 178 12.60 -12.16 -6.73
CA ASN A 178 13.37 -12.93 -7.70
C ASN A 178 13.36 -12.26 -9.08
N ALA A 179 12.21 -11.77 -9.57
CA ALA A 179 12.09 -11.07 -10.84
C ALA A 179 12.92 -9.78 -10.88
N ILE A 180 12.99 -9.03 -9.78
CA ILE A 180 13.85 -7.84 -9.65
C ILE A 180 15.33 -8.27 -9.70
N GLN A 181 15.73 -9.26 -8.90
CA GLN A 181 17.12 -9.73 -8.83
C GLN A 181 17.63 -10.27 -10.17
N THR A 182 16.78 -11.00 -10.89
CA THR A 182 17.08 -11.61 -12.20
C THR A 182 16.77 -10.69 -13.39
N ARG A 183 16.38 -9.44 -13.12
CA ARG A 183 16.04 -8.42 -14.12
C ARG A 183 14.99 -8.86 -15.15
N ARG A 184 13.96 -9.57 -14.70
CA ARG A 184 12.85 -10.09 -15.52
C ARG A 184 11.69 -9.09 -15.70
N LEU A 185 11.78 -7.89 -15.13
CA LEU A 185 10.75 -6.86 -15.33
C LEU A 185 10.82 -6.31 -16.77
N ARG A 186 9.66 -6.01 -17.35
CA ARG A 186 9.53 -5.48 -18.70
C ARG A 186 9.51 -3.95 -18.67
N PRO A 187 10.07 -3.24 -19.67
CA PRO A 187 9.85 -1.81 -19.81
C PRO A 187 8.36 -1.47 -19.86
N SER A 188 7.98 -0.36 -19.24
CA SER A 188 6.60 0.14 -19.12
C SER A 188 6.11 0.83 -20.38
#